data_AF-A0A2S2FI14-F1
#
_entry.id   AF-A0A2S2FI14-F1
#
_cell.length_a   1.000
_cell.length_b   1.000
_cell.length_c   1.000
_cell.angle_alpha   90.00
_cell.angle_beta   90.00
_cell.angle_gamma   90.00
#
_symmetry.space_group_name_H-M   'P 1'
#
loop_
_entity.id
_entity.type
_entity.pdbx_description
1 polymer ?
#
loop_
_entity_poly.entity_id
_entity_poly.type
_entity_poly.pdbx_seq_one_letter_code
_entity_poly.pdbx_strand_id
1 'polypeptide(L)'
;MPTALSNAVVGQYYSAKIEIEKVTLIDGLYFDTSIPTNSGLSVDLNAGGVPYSDHTIEIKGTPTRSGTYHIVLEGITRDAHGGNIHFRKEYDLVVVK
;
A
#
# COMPACT_ATOMS: atom_id res chain seq x y z
N MET A 1 -6.37 -5.95 13.05
CA MET A 1 -5.28 -5.07 13.48
C MET A 1 -4.47 -4.75 12.25
N PRO A 2 -4.28 -3.47 11.91
CA PRO A 2 -3.42 -3.07 10.80
C PRO A 2 -1.99 -3.58 10.99
N THR A 3 -1.33 -3.90 9.87
CA THR A 3 0.09 -4.27 9.87
C THR A 3 0.93 -3.00 9.89
N ALA A 4 1.81 -2.84 10.87
CA ALA A 4 2.68 -1.68 10.95
C ALA A 4 3.76 -1.73 9.85
N LEU A 5 3.90 -0.65 9.09
CA LEU A 5 5.05 -0.43 8.20
C LEU A 5 6.25 0.08 8.99
N SER A 6 7.43 0.05 8.38
CA SER A 6 8.60 0.72 8.94
C SER A 6 8.29 2.21 9.17
N ASN A 7 8.73 2.75 10.30
CA ASN A 7 8.53 4.16 10.60
C ASN A 7 9.27 5.03 9.58
N ALA A 8 8.63 6.11 9.14
CA ALA A 8 9.27 7.15 8.35
C ALA A 8 9.70 8.32 9.25
N VAL A 9 10.65 9.12 8.78
CA VAL A 9 11.12 10.32 9.50
C VAL A 9 10.91 11.54 8.61
N VAL A 10 10.40 12.63 9.19
CA VAL A 10 10.23 13.90 8.47
C VAL A 10 11.56 14.36 7.89
N GLY A 11 11.56 14.75 6.61
CA GLY A 11 12.75 15.21 5.90
C GLY A 11 13.70 14.10 5.43
N GLN A 12 13.42 12.83 5.73
CA GLN A 12 14.18 11.70 5.21
C GLN A 12 13.41 10.98 4.12
N TYR A 13 14.10 10.54 3.07
CA TYR A 13 13.47 9.74 2.03
C TYR A 13 13.02 8.40 2.62
N TYR A 14 11.76 8.08 2.38
CA TYR A 14 11.11 6.85 2.77
C TYR A 14 10.73 6.06 1.51
N SER A 15 10.89 4.74 1.57
CA SER A 15 10.30 3.80 0.62
C SER A 15 9.96 2.51 1.37
N ALA A 16 8.73 2.05 1.21
CA ALA A 16 8.28 0.76 1.69
C ALA A 16 7.40 0.10 0.64
N LYS A 17 7.59 -1.21 0.48
CA LYS A 17 6.78 -2.03 -0.41
C LYS A 17 5.80 -2.85 0.41
N ILE A 18 4.56 -2.85 -0.03
CA ILE A 18 3.49 -3.67 0.51
C ILE A 18 3.27 -4.82 -0.46
N GLU A 19 3.41 -6.06 0.01
CA GLU A 19 3.12 -7.24 -0.78
C GLU A 19 1.62 -7.57 -0.76
N ILE A 20 1.05 -7.58 -1.97
CA ILE A 20 -0.25 -8.19 -2.26
C ILE A 20 0.01 -9.68 -2.46
N GLU A 21 -0.97 -10.53 -2.15
CA GLU A 21 -0.84 -11.96 -2.46
C GLU A 21 -0.56 -12.17 -3.95
N LYS A 22 0.30 -13.15 -4.27
CA LYS A 22 0.64 -13.54 -5.65
C LYS A 22 -0.51 -14.33 -6.27
N VAL A 23 -1.59 -13.65 -6.59
CA VAL A 23 -2.84 -14.23 -7.08
C VAL A 23 -3.42 -13.35 -8.18
N THR A 24 -4.17 -13.97 -9.09
CA THR A 24 -4.83 -13.24 -10.18
C THR A 24 -5.93 -12.35 -9.60
N LEU A 25 -5.77 -11.03 -9.72
CA LEU A 25 -6.83 -10.07 -9.43
C LEU A 25 -7.94 -10.20 -10.49
N ILE A 26 -9.19 -10.28 -10.05
CA ILE A 26 -10.34 -10.47 -10.94
C ILE A 26 -10.99 -9.13 -11.32
N ASP A 27 -11.22 -8.26 -10.34
CA ASP A 27 -11.96 -6.99 -10.51
C ASP A 27 -11.09 -5.76 -10.16
N GLY A 28 -9.76 -5.93 -10.19
CA GLY A 28 -8.80 -4.91 -9.77
C GLY A 28 -8.61 -4.83 -8.25
N LEU A 29 -7.98 -3.75 -7.82
CA LEU A 29 -7.67 -3.49 -6.41
C LEU A 29 -8.28 -2.14 -6.01
N TYR A 30 -9.02 -2.15 -4.91
CA TYR A 30 -9.43 -0.96 -4.21
C TYR A 30 -8.29 -0.52 -3.26
N PHE A 31 -7.94 0.77 -3.37
CA PHE A 31 -6.91 1.41 -2.58
C PHE A 31 -7.50 2.65 -1.93
N ASP A 32 -7.39 2.73 -0.60
CA ASP A 32 -7.73 3.95 0.15
C ASP A 32 -6.60 4.30 1.13
N THR A 33 -6.40 5.60 1.37
CA THR A 33 -5.37 6.06 2.29
C THR A 33 -5.72 7.40 2.93
N SER A 34 -5.32 7.53 4.20
CA SER A 34 -5.36 8.80 4.92
C SER A 34 -4.11 9.66 4.70
N ILE A 35 -3.17 9.27 3.83
CA ILE A 35 -1.98 10.05 3.49
C ILE A 35 -2.41 11.36 2.80
N PRO A 36 -2.14 12.53 3.39
CA PRO A 36 -2.46 13.80 2.76
C PRO A 36 -1.65 14.01 1.48
N THR A 37 -2.25 14.62 0.46
CA THR A 37 -1.55 14.96 -0.80
C THR A 37 -0.35 15.89 -0.62
N ASN A 38 -0.33 16.68 0.47
CA ASN A 38 0.77 17.57 0.83
C ASN A 38 1.77 16.96 1.84
N SER A 39 1.66 15.66 2.13
CA SER A 39 2.56 14.97 3.06
C SER A 39 3.96 14.75 2.50
N GLY A 40 4.17 14.92 1.20
CA GLY A 40 5.44 14.58 0.53
C GLY A 40 5.63 13.07 0.29
N LEU A 41 4.67 12.25 0.70
CA LEU A 41 4.56 10.84 0.35
C LEU A 41 3.66 10.66 -0.87
N SER A 42 3.99 9.68 -1.69
CA SER A 42 3.23 9.23 -2.84
C SER A 42 3.07 7.72 -2.79
N VAL A 43 1.98 7.24 -3.38
CA VAL A 43 1.67 5.82 -3.52
C VAL A 43 1.80 5.46 -4.99
N ASP A 44 2.66 4.49 -5.28
CA ASP A 44 2.87 3.93 -6.60
C ASP A 44 2.22 2.54 -6.67
N LEU A 45 1.07 2.50 -7.34
CA LEU A 45 0.30 1.27 -7.61
C LEU A 45 0.86 0.48 -8.81
N ASN A 46 1.81 1.06 -9.55
CA ASN A 46 2.38 0.52 -10.79
C ASN A 46 3.88 0.23 -10.65
N ALA A 47 4.37 -0.09 -9.45
CA ALA A 47 5.73 -0.59 -9.28
C ALA A 47 5.87 -1.87 -10.14
N GLY A 48 6.33 -1.76 -11.39
CA GLY A 48 6.36 -2.84 -12.38
C GLY A 48 5.81 -2.54 -13.78
N GLY A 49 5.11 -1.41 -14.00
CA GLY A 49 4.68 -0.95 -15.32
C GLY A 49 3.28 -1.39 -15.79
N VAL A 50 2.73 -2.47 -15.23
CA VAL A 50 1.29 -2.81 -15.32
C VAL A 50 0.73 -2.80 -13.89
N PRO A 51 -0.49 -2.27 -13.64
CA PRO A 51 -1.04 -2.24 -12.28
C PRO A 51 -0.97 -3.61 -11.63
N TYR A 52 -0.28 -3.69 -10.49
CA TYR A 52 -0.16 -4.89 -9.67
C TYR A 52 0.55 -6.10 -10.32
N SER A 53 1.27 -5.94 -11.44
CA SER A 53 2.02 -7.06 -12.06
C SER A 53 3.04 -7.67 -11.11
N ASP A 54 3.69 -6.82 -10.33
CA ASP A 54 4.71 -7.23 -9.38
C ASP A 54 4.08 -7.59 -8.02
N HIS A 55 2.75 -7.54 -7.93
CA HIS A 55 1.97 -7.79 -6.72
C HIS A 55 2.46 -6.94 -5.54
N THR A 56 2.98 -5.74 -5.82
CA THR A 56 3.45 -4.81 -4.80
C THR A 56 2.90 -3.41 -5.02
N ILE A 57 2.69 -2.70 -3.91
CA ILE A 57 2.46 -1.26 -3.89
C ILE A 57 3.63 -0.62 -3.19
N GLU A 58 4.17 0.45 -3.74
CA GLU A 58 5.26 1.19 -3.11
C GLU A 58 4.74 2.52 -2.53
N ILE A 59 4.98 2.75 -1.26
CA ILE A 59 4.80 4.06 -0.63
C ILE A 59 6.18 4.70 -0.55
N LYS A 60 6.36 5.85 -1.18
CA LYS A 60 7.66 6.51 -1.27
C LYS A 60 7.57 8.02 -1.21
N GLY A 61 8.69 8.65 -0.88
CA GLY A 61 8.84 10.11 -0.89
C GLY A 61 9.46 10.62 0.39
N THR A 62 9.47 11.93 0.57
CA THR A 62 10.07 12.59 1.74
C THR A 62 8.96 13.21 2.57
N PRO A 63 8.58 12.61 3.72
CA PRO A 63 7.51 13.14 4.53
C PRO A 63 7.81 14.55 5.03
N THR A 64 6.82 15.43 4.98
CA THR A 64 6.88 16.81 5.48
C THR A 64 6.11 16.98 6.79
N ARG A 65 5.31 15.98 7.16
CA ARG A 65 4.42 16.00 8.33
C ARG A 65 4.48 14.67 9.07
N SER A 66 4.67 14.76 10.38
CA SER A 66 4.54 13.63 11.31
C SER A 66 3.06 13.27 11.51
N GLY A 67 2.80 11.99 11.77
CA GLY A 67 1.45 11.48 11.99
C GLY A 67 1.39 9.98 11.72
N THR A 68 0.26 9.37 12.06
CA THR A 68 -0.05 8.00 11.66
C THR A 68 -0.97 8.06 10.46
N TYR A 69 -0.60 7.39 9.38
CA TYR A 69 -1.38 7.30 8.17
C TYR A 69 -1.87 5.86 7.98
N HIS A 70 -3.16 5.72 7.73
CA HIS A 70 -3.80 4.44 7.48
C HIS A 70 -3.86 4.18 5.97
N ILE A 71 -3.58 2.94 5.58
CA ILE A 71 -3.69 2.46 4.21
C ILE A 71 -4.56 1.21 4.22
N VAL A 72 -5.53 1.16 3.29
CA VAL A 72 -6.44 0.03 3.13
C VAL A 72 -6.34 -0.49 1.71
N LEU A 73 -6.11 -1.80 1.60
CA LEU A 73 -6.07 -2.54 0.35
C LEU A 73 -7.18 -3.58 0.36
N GLU A 74 -8.04 -3.56 -0.64
CA GLU A 74 -9.13 -4.53 -0.78
C GLU A 74 -9.20 -5.03 -2.22
N GLY A 75 -9.55 -6.29 -2.39
CA GLY A 75 -9.68 -6.85 -3.74
C GLY A 75 -10.28 -8.24 -3.76
N ILE A 76 -10.50 -8.73 -4.97
CA ILE A 76 -10.99 -10.07 -5.25
C ILE A 76 -9.94 -10.80 -6.06
N THR A 77 -9.57 -11.98 -5.57
CA THR A 77 -8.54 -12.82 -6.17
C THR A 77 -9.14 -14.16 -6.57
N ARG A 78 -8.50 -14.82 -7.54
CA ARG A 78 -8.88 -16.17 -7.95
C ARG A 78 -7.96 -17.20 -7.30
N ASP A 79 -8.55 -18.19 -6.66
CA ASP A 79 -7.81 -19.35 -6.17
C ASP A 79 -7.48 -20.35 -7.29
N ALA A 80 -6.66 -21.34 -6.95
CA ALA A 80 -6.24 -22.39 -7.89
C ALA A 80 -7.39 -23.27 -8.41
N HIS A 81 -8.54 -23.26 -7.75
CA HIS A 81 -9.74 -24.03 -8.10
C HIS A 81 -10.79 -23.18 -8.84
N GLY A 82 -10.49 -21.90 -9.11
CA GLY A 82 -11.39 -20.97 -9.80
C GLY A 82 -12.40 -20.27 -8.90
N GLY A 83 -12.29 -20.43 -7.58
CA GLY A 83 -13.06 -19.70 -6.57
C GLY A 83 -12.59 -18.27 -6.39
N ASN A 84 -13.51 -17.38 -6.02
CA ASN A 84 -13.21 -15.98 -5.72
C ASN A 84 -12.94 -15.82 -4.22
N ILE A 85 -11.81 -15.20 -3.88
CA ILE A 85 -11.42 -14.88 -2.50
C ILE A 85 -11.39 -13.37 -2.36
N HIS A 86 -12.15 -12.85 -1.40
CA HIS A 86 -12.05 -11.45 -0.99
C HIS A 86 -10.91 -11.30 0.01
N PHE A 87 -10.04 -10.31 -0.20
CA PHE A 87 -9.03 -9.94 0.77
C PHE A 87 -9.16 -8.47 1.17
N ARG A 88 -8.77 -8.20 2.41
CA ARG A 88 -8.68 -6.86 2.99
C ARG A 88 -7.42 -6.81 3.84
N LYS A 89 -6.50 -5.92 3.51
CA LYS A 89 -5.27 -5.67 4.28
C LYS A 89 -5.24 -4.21 4.70
N GLU A 90 -4.94 -3.98 5.96
CA GLU A 90 -4.81 -2.64 6.53
C GLU A 90 -3.37 -2.45 6.99
N TYR A 91 -2.82 -1.26 6.78
CA TYR A 91 -1.47 -0.89 7.19
C TYR A 91 -1.43 0.46 7.87
N ASP A 92 -0.55 0.58 8.86
CA ASP A 92 -0.27 1.83 9.55
C ASP A 92 1.15 2.28 9.25
N LEU A 93 1.28 3.48 8.69
CA LEU A 93 2.56 4.18 8.52
C LEU A 93 2.69 5.24 9.60
N VAL A 94 3.65 5.08 10.50
CA VAL A 94 3.99 6.09 11.50
C VAL A 94 5.13 6.96 10.99
N VAL A 95 4.89 8.26 10.89
CA VAL A 95 5.89 9.26 10.56
C VAL A 95 6.27 10.04 11.81
N VAL A 96 7.53 9.92 12.22
CA VAL A 96 8.11 10.61 13.36
C VAL A 96 8.89 11.85 12.90
N LYS A 97 9.16 12.77 13.83
CA LYS A 97 10.03 13.93 13.58
C LYS A 97 11.49 13.56 13.73
#